data_AF-A0A645HMQ0-F1
#
_entry.id   AF-A0A645HMQ0-F1
#
_cell.length_a   1.000
_cell.length_b   1.000
_cell.length_c   1.000
_cell.angle_alpha   90.00
_cell.angle_beta   90.00
_cell.angle_gamma   90.00
#
_symmetry.space_group_name_H-M   'P 1'
#
loop_
_entity.id
_entity.type
_entity.pdbx_description
1 polymer ?
#
loop_
_entity_poly.entity_id
_entity_poly.type
_entity_poly.pdbx_seq_one_letter_code
_entity_poly.pdbx_strand_id
1 'polypeptide(L)' 'MAKVFRTPSTVFNVPSLLPIVPGIPAYYTVLNIIENNIQEALYKGLEAIGIAGAIAFGILLVSTVFKYINSKKNHTCL' A
#
# COMPACT_ATOMS: atom_id res chain seq x y z
N MET A 1 17.26 15.88 -2.44
CA MET A 1 16.22 16.91 -2.24
C MET A 1 16.04 17.37 -0.78
N ALA A 2 16.40 16.57 0.23
CA ALA A 2 16.36 16.98 1.65
C ALA A 2 17.25 18.21 2.00
N LYS A 3 18.28 18.50 1.20
CA LYS A 3 19.14 19.68 1.39
C LYS A 3 18.51 20.99 0.88
N VAL A 4 17.46 20.92 0.05
CA VAL A 4 16.84 22.09 -0.59
C VAL A 4 15.65 22.60 0.21
N PHE A 5 14.86 21.72 0.85
CA PHE A 5 13.59 22.12 1.48
C PHE A 5 13.58 22.21 3.01
N ARG A 6 14.63 21.82 3.75
CA ARG A 6 14.71 21.92 5.24
C ARG A 6 13.47 21.42 6.00
N THR A 7 12.61 20.60 5.40
CA THR A 7 11.44 20.00 6.03
C THR A 7 11.75 18.55 6.41
N PRO A 8 11.22 18.06 7.54
CA PRO A 8 11.45 16.69 7.95
C PRO A 8 10.87 15.70 6.92
N SER A 9 11.53 14.55 6.74
CA SER A 9 11.14 13.51 5.78
C SER A 9 9.72 12.97 6.00
N THR A 10 9.18 13.14 7.21
CA THR A 10 7.79 12.80 7.57
C THR A 10 6.76 13.54 6.72
N VAL A 11 7.02 14.79 6.30
CA VAL A 11 6.05 15.56 5.50
C VAL A 11 5.82 14.94 4.12
N PHE A 12 6.81 14.21 3.59
CA PHE A 12 6.68 13.48 2.32
C PHE A 12 6.10 12.07 2.51
N ASN A 13 6.30 11.46 3.68
CA ASN A 13 5.85 10.10 3.94
C ASN A 13 4.32 10.03 4.14
N VAL A 14 3.73 11.04 4.80
CA VAL A 14 2.28 11.10 5.08
C VAL A 14 1.41 11.09 3.81
N PRO A 15 1.60 11.99 2.82
CA PRO A 15 0.79 11.98 1.60
C PRO A 15 1.07 10.77 0.70
N SER A 16 2.23 10.12 0.83
CA SER A 16 2.55 8.89 0.10
C SER A 16 1.81 7.67 0.67
N LEU A 17 1.48 7.69 1.95
CA LEU A 17 0.73 6.63 2.64
C LEU A 17 -0.80 6.77 2.45
N LEU A 18 -1.32 7.98 2.28
CA LEU A 18 -2.76 8.21 2.11
C LEU A 18 -3.42 7.48 0.92
N PRO A 19 -2.85 7.50 -0.30
CA PRO A 19 -3.45 6.82 -1.46
C PRO A 19 -3.14 5.32 -1.51
N ILE A 20 -2.16 4.82 -0.74
CA ILE A 20 -1.76 3.40 -0.77
C ILE A 20 -2.78 2.49 -0.10
N VAL A 21 -3.56 3.02 0.85
CA VAL A 21 -4.61 2.28 1.54
C VAL A 21 -5.95 2.61 0.86
N PRO A 22 -6.61 1.65 0.21
CA PRO A 22 -7.90 1.88 -0.44
C PRO A 22 -9.00 2.13 0.61
N GLY A 23 -9.12 3.37 1.08
CA GLY A 23 -9.99 3.75 2.20
C GLY A 23 -11.46 3.94 1.84
N ILE A 24 -11.75 4.52 0.67
CA ILE A 24 -13.13 4.72 0.18
C ILE A 24 -13.90 3.39 0.02
N PRO A 25 -13.37 2.38 -0.70
CA PRO A 25 -14.07 1.11 -0.84
C PRO A 25 -14.23 0.41 0.51
N ALA A 26 -13.22 0.45 1.38
CA ALA A 26 -13.29 -0.11 2.73
C ALA A 26 -14.38 0.55 3.60
N TYR A 27 -14.53 1.88 3.49
CA TYR A 27 -15.59 2.61 4.17
C TYR A 27 -16.97 2.19 3.68
N TYR A 28 -17.16 2.08 2.36
CA TYR A 28 -18.42 1.58 1.80
C TYR A 28 -18.71 0.15 2.22
N THR A 29 -17.71 -0.71 2.37
CA THR A 29 -17.93 -2.08 2.88
C THR A 29 -18.55 -2.05 4.26
N VAL A 30 -17.94 -1.31 5.20
CA VAL A 30 -18.43 -1.20 6.59
C VAL A 30 -19.82 -0.58 6.63
N LEU A 31 -20.08 0.42 5.77
CA LEU A 31 -21.36 1.08 5.69
C LEU A 31 -22.48 0.14 5.22
N ASN A 32 -22.23 -0.66 4.17
CA ASN A 32 -23.18 -1.67 3.68
C ASN A 32 -23.40 -2.83 4.69
N ILE A 33 -22.38 -3.15 5.51
CA ILE A 33 -22.52 -4.11 6.62
C ILE A 33 -23.49 -3.58 7.67
N ILE A 34 -23.41 -2.29 8.00
CA ILE A 34 -24.28 -1.63 8.98
C ILE A 34 -25.72 -1.50 8.44
N GLU A 35 -25.88 -1.22 7.15
CA GLU A 35 -27.19 -1.13 6.47
C GLU A 35 -27.86 -2.50 6.23
N ASN A 36 -27.28 -3.59 6.76
CA ASN A 36 -27.77 -4.98 6.64
C ASN A 36 -27.87 -5.48 5.19
N ASN A 37 -27.19 -4.82 4.26
CA ASN A 37 -27.14 -5.18 2.84
C ASN A 37 -25.89 -6.03 2.57
N ILE A 38 -25.93 -7.25 3.10
CA ILE A 38 -24.79 -8.17 3.15
C ILE A 38 -24.30 -8.57 1.75
N GLN A 39 -25.19 -8.58 0.76
CA GLN A 39 -24.86 -8.93 -0.63
C GLN A 39 -23.92 -7.89 -1.26
N GLU A 40 -24.24 -6.60 -1.14
CA GLU A 40 -23.37 -5.52 -1.62
C GLU A 40 -22.11 -5.36 -0.77
N ALA A 41 -22.22 -5.57 0.54
CA ALA A 41 -21.07 -5.56 1.44
C ALA A 41 -20.02 -6.62 1.05
N LEU A 42 -20.45 -7.83 0.71
CA LEU A 42 -19.52 -8.90 0.33
C LEU A 42 -18.81 -8.59 -0.98
N TYR A 43 -19.55 -8.08 -1.97
CA TYR A 43 -18.99 -7.71 -3.27
C TYR A 43 -17.96 -6.59 -3.16
N LYS A 44 -18.32 -5.48 -2.49
CA LYS A 44 -17.40 -4.36 -2.27
C LYS A 44 -16.23 -4.71 -1.35
N GLY A 45 -16.43 -5.63 -0.41
CA GLY A 45 -15.38 -6.12 0.49
C GLY A 45 -14.34 -6.95 -0.25
N LEU A 46 -14.79 -7.83 -1.15
CA LEU A 46 -13.90 -8.62 -1.99
C LEU A 46 -13.11 -7.73 -2.97
N GLU A 47 -13.77 -6.71 -3.54
CA GLU A 47 -13.12 -5.70 -4.39
C GLU A 47 -12.03 -4.94 -3.61
N ALA A 48 -12.33 -4.49 -2.39
CA ALA A 48 -11.37 -3.80 -1.53
C ALA A 48 -10.14 -4.67 -1.19
N ILE A 49 -10.36 -5.94 -0.85
CA ILE A 49 -9.27 -6.90 -0.58
C ILE A 49 -8.47 -7.19 -1.85
N GLY A 50 -9.12 -7.29 -3.01
CA GLY A 50 -8.45 -7.50 -4.30
C GLY A 50 -7.51 -6.35 -4.65
N ILE A 51 -7.99 -5.10 -4.52
CA ILE A 51 -7.18 -3.90 -4.77
C ILE A 51 -6.03 -3.80 -3.77
N ALA A 52 -6.32 -3.98 -2.47
CA ALA A 52 -5.30 -3.94 -1.42
C ALA A 52 -4.25 -5.05 -1.61
N GLY A 53 -4.69 -6.25 -1.99
CA GLY A 53 -3.84 -7.39 -2.30
C GLY A 53 -2.92 -7.14 -3.49
N ALA A 54 -3.44 -6.54 -4.57
CA ALA A 54 -2.64 -6.18 -5.74
C ALA A 54 -1.54 -5.16 -5.40
N ILE A 55 -1.86 -4.14 -4.60
CA ILE A 55 -0.90 -3.12 -4.14
C ILE A 55 0.17 -3.76 -3.25
N ALA A 56 -0.24 -4.56 -2.26
CA ALA A 56 0.67 -5.29 -1.38
C ALA A 56 1.61 -6.20 -2.17
N PHE A 57 1.08 -6.93 -3.16
CA PHE A 57 1.88 -7.77 -4.05
C PHE A 57 2.91 -6.95 -4.82
N GLY A 58 2.53 -5.82 -5.41
CA GLY A 58 3.44 -4.95 -6.14
C GLY A 58 4.62 -4.48 -5.28
N ILE A 59 4.34 -4.04 -4.05
CA ILE A 59 5.36 -3.58 -3.11
C ILE A 59 6.29 -4.74 -2.70
N LEU A 60 5.72 -5.91 -2.39
CA LEU A 60 6.49 -7.11 -2.02
C LEU A 60 7.39 -7.57 -3.17
N LEU A 61 6.88 -7.55 -4.41
CA LEU A 61 7.63 -7.96 -5.60
C LEU A 61 8.80 -6.99 -5.84
N VAL A 62 8.55 -5.68 -5.81
CA VAL A 62 9.62 -4.66 -5.95
C VAL A 62 10.66 -4.80 -4.84
N SER A 63 10.22 -5.00 -3.59
CA SER A 63 11.12 -5.12 -2.44
C SER A 63 11.97 -6.38 -2.54
N THR A 64 11.39 -7.48 -3.01
CA THR A 64 12.10 -8.76 -3.21
C THR A 64 13.11 -8.65 -4.34
N VAL A 65 12.75 -8.03 -5.48
CA VAL A 65 13.65 -7.82 -6.62
C VAL A 65 14.80 -6.87 -6.24
N PHE A 66 14.51 -5.75 -5.58
CA PHE A 66 15.53 -4.82 -5.11
C PHE A 66 16.48 -5.48 -4.09
N LYS A 67 15.93 -6.24 -3.14
CA LYS A 67 16.73 -7.00 -2.17
C LYS A 67 17.59 -8.04 -2.87
N TYR A 68 17.07 -8.76 -3.85
CA TYR A 68 17.81 -9.76 -4.62
C TYR A 68 18.97 -9.13 -5.42
N ILE A 69 18.72 -8.02 -6.10
CA ILE A 69 19.75 -7.29 -6.87
C ILE A 69 20.82 -6.70 -5.94
N ASN A 70 20.43 -6.08 -4.83
CA ASN A 70 21.37 -5.46 -3.89
C ASN A 70 22.15 -6.51 -3.07
N SER A 71 21.53 -7.64 -2.74
CA SER A 71 22.21 -8.78 -2.08
C SER A 71 23.31 -9.37 -2.95
N LYS A 72 23.18 -9.33 -4.29
CA LYS A 72 24.25 -9.77 -5.21
C LYS A 72 25.43 -8.80 -5.24
N LYS A 73 25.19 -7.51 -4.97
CA LYS A 73 26.21 -6.45 -4.94
C LYS A 73 27.01 -6.43 -3.64
N ASN A 74 26.42 -6.90 -2.54
CA ASN A 74 27.07 -6.93 -1.22
C ASN A 74 28.06 -8.09 -1.01
N HIS A 75 28.11 -9.08 -1.92
CA HIS A 75 29.09 -10.18 -1.87
C HIS A 75 30.37 -9.95 -2.68
N THR A 76 30.50 -8.84 -3.41
CA THR A 76 31.69 -8.52 -4.23
C THR A 76 32.66 -7.55 -3.53
N CYS A 77 32.48 -7.32 -2.23
CA CYS A 77 33.38 -6.53 -1.42
C CYS A 77 33.78 -7.32 -0.17
N LEU A 78 34.52 -8.41 -0.37
CA LEU A 78 35.46 -8.99 0.60
C LEU A 78 36.77 -9.26 -0.14
#